data_AF-A0A453BGV6-F1
#
_entry.id   AF-A0A453BGV6-F1
#
_cell.length_a   1.000
_cell.length_b   1.000
_cell.length_c   1.000
_cell.angle_alpha   90.00
_cell.angle_beta   90.00
_cell.angle_gamma   90.00
#
_symmetry.space_group_name_H-M   'P 1'
#
loop_
_entity.id
_entity.type
_entity.pdbx_description
1 polymer ?
#
loop_
_entity_poly.entity_id
_entity_poly.type
_entity_poly.pdbx_seq_one_letter_code
_entity_poly.pdbx_strand_id
1 'polypeptide(L)'
;LHSTIIQAGNRWGVVMSRNSGYSGQIVELDFLYPSEGIHWRWEHGYRITSSAATGDQAAFILSKPKRKPVDETQETLRTSAFPSNHVKDKWAKNLYIASICYGRTVS
;
A
#
# COMPACT_ATOMS: atom_id res chain seq x y z
N LEU A 1 -15.63 6.00 3.87
CA LEU A 1 -14.50 5.52 4.69
C LEU A 1 -13.78 4.40 3.95
N HIS A 2 -12.71 4.78 3.27
CA HIS A 2 -11.78 3.88 2.62
C HIS A 2 -11.46 2.64 3.48
N SER A 3 -11.33 1.46 2.87
CA SER A 3 -10.83 0.28 3.60
C SER A 3 -9.42 0.52 4.09
N THR A 4 -9.24 0.59 5.41
CA THR A 4 -7.94 0.82 6.03
C THR A 4 -7.56 -0.39 6.86
N ILE A 5 -6.30 -0.79 6.74
CA ILE A 5 -5.69 -1.76 7.64
C ILE A 5 -4.84 -1.02 8.66
N ILE A 6 -4.93 -1.45 9.91
CA ILE A 6 -4.09 -0.97 11.01
C ILE A 6 -3.44 -2.17 11.68
N GLN A 7 -2.26 -1.98 12.24
CA GLN A 7 -1.56 -2.99 13.00
C GLN A 7 -1.24 -2.45 14.40
N ALA A 8 -1.37 -3.32 15.40
CA ALA A 8 -0.99 -3.04 16.78
C ALA A 8 -0.40 -4.30 17.42
N GLY A 9 0.91 -4.32 17.62
CA GLY A 9 1.64 -5.50 18.09
C GLY A 9 1.56 -6.65 17.06
N ASN A 10 1.04 -7.81 17.46
CA ASN A 10 0.87 -8.95 16.56
C ASN A 10 -0.58 -9.15 16.08
N ARG A 11 -1.37 -8.07 16.02
CA ARG A 11 -2.78 -8.10 15.63
C ARG A 11 -3.06 -7.14 14.49
N TRP A 12 -3.95 -7.58 13.60
CA TRP A 12 -4.48 -6.80 12.49
C TRP A 12 -5.86 -6.27 12.84
N GLY A 13 -6.13 -5.01 12.52
CA GLY A 13 -7.45 -4.41 12.54
C GLY A 13 -7.82 -3.93 11.14
N VAL A 14 -9.08 -4.11 10.74
CA VAL A 14 -9.58 -3.67 9.44
C VAL A 14 -10.84 -2.84 9.63
N VAL A 15 -10.88 -1.67 9.00
CA VAL A 15 -12.07 -0.83 8.91
C VAL A 15 -12.55 -0.85 7.47
N MET A 16 -13.84 -1.10 7.26
CA MET A 16 -14.47 -1.12 5.93
C MET A 16 -15.68 -0.18 5.92
N SER A 17 -16.01 0.37 4.75
CA SER A 17 -17.27 1.09 4.60
C SER A 17 -17.97 0.82 3.28
N ARG A 18 -19.27 1.14 3.26
CA ARG A 18 -20.09 1.15 2.05
C ARG A 18 -19.84 2.45 1.26
N ASN A 19 -20.08 2.40 -0.05
CA ASN A 19 -19.97 3.55 -0.96
C ASN A 19 -18.56 4.17 -1.04
N SER A 20 -17.52 3.34 -0.98
CA SER A 20 -16.11 3.76 -0.99
C SER A 20 -15.60 4.33 -2.32
N GLY A 21 -16.37 4.24 -3.41
CA GLY A 21 -15.93 4.62 -4.75
C GLY A 21 -15.06 3.57 -5.46
N TYR A 22 -14.85 2.40 -4.84
CA TYR A 22 -14.15 1.26 -5.44
C TYR A 22 -15.09 0.25 -6.08
N SER A 23 -14.68 -0.33 -7.22
CA SER A 23 -15.36 -1.43 -7.91
C SER A 23 -14.84 -2.79 -7.46
N GLY A 24 -13.63 -2.85 -6.92
CA GLY A 24 -13.02 -4.05 -6.36
C GLY A 24 -11.89 -3.70 -5.41
N GLN A 25 -11.62 -4.59 -4.47
CA GLN A 25 -10.48 -4.51 -3.57
C GLN A 25 -9.87 -5.89 -3.39
N ILE A 26 -8.55 -5.92 -3.21
CA ILE A 26 -7.80 -7.13 -2.90
C ILE A 26 -6.75 -6.83 -1.85
N VAL A 27 -6.37 -7.87 -1.10
CA VAL A 27 -5.22 -7.85 -0.19
C VAL A 27 -4.11 -8.73 -0.75
N GLU A 28 -2.90 -8.18 -0.84
CA GLU A 28 -1.67 -8.94 -1.08
C GLU A 28 -0.95 -9.06 0.28
N LEU A 29 -0.74 -10.29 0.74
CA LEU A 29 -0.12 -10.65 2.02
C LEU A 29 1.12 -11.49 1.76
N ASP A 30 2.26 -11.10 2.33
CA ASP A 30 3.52 -11.81 2.11
C ASP A 30 4.49 -11.63 3.29
N PHE A 31 5.38 -12.61 3.47
CA PHE A 31 6.50 -12.59 4.41
C PHE A 31 7.72 -11.82 3.86
N LEU A 32 7.91 -11.80 2.54
CA LEU A 32 9.12 -11.29 1.88
C LEU A 32 8.89 -10.08 0.98
N TYR A 33 7.73 -9.42 1.09
CA TYR A 33 7.24 -8.30 0.26
C TYR A 33 6.69 -8.73 -1.12
N PRO A 34 5.39 -8.53 -1.41
CA PRO A 34 4.74 -9.06 -2.62
C PRO A 34 4.94 -8.17 -3.85
N SER A 35 6.19 -7.99 -4.31
CA SER A 35 6.47 -7.10 -5.46
C SER A 35 5.73 -7.52 -6.74
N GLU A 36 5.76 -8.81 -7.07
CA GLU A 36 5.14 -9.35 -8.28
C GLU A 36 3.60 -9.20 -8.24
N GLY A 37 3.01 -9.51 -7.09
CA GLY A 37 1.57 -9.32 -6.86
C GLY A 37 1.17 -7.86 -7.05
N ILE A 38 1.89 -6.93 -6.42
CA ILE A 38 1.62 -5.49 -6.55
C ILE A 38 1.71 -5.03 -8.01
N HIS A 39 2.76 -5.45 -8.74
CA HIS A 39 2.96 -5.05 -10.13
C HIS A 39 1.81 -5.56 -11.02
N TRP A 40 1.48 -6.84 -10.91
CA TRP A 40 0.36 -7.45 -11.62
C TRP A 40 -0.96 -6.71 -11.34
N ARG A 41 -1.22 -6.36 -10.09
CA ARG A 41 -2.43 -5.60 -9.72
C ARG A 41 -2.43 -4.18 -10.31
N TRP A 42 -1.29 -3.49 -10.37
CA TRP A 42 -1.17 -2.18 -11.01
C TRP A 42 -1.52 -2.23 -12.49
N GLU A 43 -1.07 -3.24 -13.23
CA GLU A 43 -1.42 -3.48 -14.65
C GLU A 43 -2.94 -3.70 -14.82
N HIS A 44 -3.58 -4.32 -13.83
CA HIS A 44 -5.03 -4.58 -13.83
C HIS A 44 -5.88 -3.41 -13.31
N GLY A 45 -5.24 -2.26 -13.08
CA GLY A 45 -5.88 -1.00 -12.69
C GLY A 45 -6.23 -0.89 -11.21
N TYR A 46 -5.63 -1.72 -10.36
CA TYR A 46 -5.67 -1.53 -8.91
C TYR A 46 -4.57 -0.55 -8.49
N ARG A 47 -4.73 0.06 -7.32
CA ARG A 47 -3.76 0.96 -6.69
C ARG A 47 -3.66 0.66 -5.22
N ILE A 48 -2.46 0.74 -4.65
CA ILE A 48 -2.28 0.61 -3.21
C ILE A 48 -3.00 1.76 -2.55
N THR A 49 -3.76 1.43 -1.52
CA THR A 49 -4.54 2.43 -0.81
C THR A 49 -4.49 2.32 0.70
N SER A 50 -3.96 1.22 1.23
CA SER A 50 -3.61 1.07 2.62
C SER A 50 -2.53 0.00 2.72
N SER A 51 -1.60 0.18 3.66
CA SER A 51 -0.57 -0.81 3.95
C SER A 51 -0.35 -0.89 5.45
N ALA A 52 -0.06 -2.08 5.95
CA ALA A 52 0.37 -2.31 7.31
C ALA A 52 1.34 -3.50 7.34
N ALA A 53 2.16 -3.59 8.38
CA ALA A 53 3.17 -4.62 8.52
C ALA A 53 3.31 -5.08 9.97
N THR A 54 3.65 -6.35 10.18
CA THR A 54 4.06 -6.94 11.45
C THR A 54 5.56 -7.20 11.44
N GLY A 55 6.07 -7.91 12.46
CA GLY A 55 7.46 -8.32 12.54
C GLY A 55 7.86 -9.44 11.57
N ASP A 56 6.94 -9.91 10.75
CA ASP A 56 7.12 -11.06 9.86
C ASP A 56 6.33 -10.95 8.55
N GLN A 57 5.29 -10.11 8.48
CA GLN A 57 4.40 -10.02 7.33
C GLN A 57 4.17 -8.57 6.93
N ALA A 58 3.90 -8.37 5.64
CA ALA A 58 3.38 -7.13 5.09
C ALA A 58 2.04 -7.38 4.40
N ALA A 59 1.13 -6.43 4.53
CA ALA A 59 -0.20 -6.47 3.94
C ALA A 59 -0.45 -5.19 3.16
N PHE A 60 -0.85 -5.33 1.89
CA PHE A 60 -1.21 -4.21 1.02
C PHE A 60 -2.66 -4.37 0.56
N ILE A 61 -3.50 -3.39 0.86
CA ILE A 61 -4.84 -3.29 0.29
C ILE A 61 -4.73 -2.50 -1.01
N LEU A 62 -5.06 -3.17 -2.12
CA LEU A 62 -5.15 -2.55 -3.43
C LEU A 62 -6.61 -2.42 -3.85
N SER A 63 -6.97 -1.24 -4.32
CA SER A 63 -8.35 -0.90 -4.70
C SER A 63 -8.42 -0.47 -6.16
N LYS A 64 -9.48 -0.89 -6.85
CA LYS A 64 -9.78 -0.47 -8.23
C LYS A 64 -10.84 0.64 -8.19
N PRO A 65 -10.53 1.89 -8.55
CA PRO A 65 -11.50 2.97 -8.51
C PRO A 65 -12.56 2.79 -9.60
N LYS A 66 -13.82 3.15 -9.29
CA LYS A 66 -14.92 3.11 -10.27
C LYS A 66 -14.69 4.09 -11.43
N ARG A 67 -14.02 5.21 -11.16
CA ARG A 67 -13.54 6.17 -12.15
C ARG A 67 -12.03 6.07 -12.23
N LYS A 68 -11.49 5.78 -13.41
CA LYS A 68 -10.04 5.76 -13.62
C LYS A 68 -9.51 7.20 -13.53
N PRO A 69 -8.63 7.52 -12.57
CA PRO A 69 -7.94 8.80 -12.58
C PRO A 69 -7.02 8.88 -13.81
N VAL A 70 -6.89 10.10 -14.33
CA VAL A 70 -5.97 10.40 -15.43
C VAL A 70 -4.58 10.51 -14.83
N ASP A 71 -3.65 9.70 -15.35
CA ASP A 71 -2.22 9.73 -15.00
C ASP A 71 -1.89 9.44 -13.52
N GLU A 72 -2.34 8.27 -13.04
CA GLU A 72 -2.00 7.81 -11.69
C GLU A 72 -0.78 6.90 -11.70
N THR A 73 0.38 7.46 -11.34
CA THR A 73 1.62 6.73 -11.05
C THR A 73 1.73 6.44 -9.56
N GLN A 74 1.98 5.17 -9.22
CA GLN A 74 2.35 4.75 -7.88
C GLN A 74 3.67 4.00 -7.91
N GLU A 75 4.38 4.08 -6.80
CA GLU A 75 5.60 3.33 -6.57
C GLU A 75 5.71 2.94 -5.10
N THR A 76 6.61 2.02 -4.83
CA THR A 76 6.83 1.49 -3.49
C THR A 76 8.31 1.39 -3.20
N LEU A 77 8.69 1.67 -1.95
CA LEU A 77 10.06 1.50 -1.47
C LEU A 77 10.05 0.63 -0.22
N ARG A 78 10.86 -0.44 -0.23
CA ARG A 78 11.21 -1.20 0.97
C ARG A 78 12.63 -0.83 1.39
N THR A 79 12.80 -0.43 2.64
CA THR A 79 14.10 -0.05 3.22
C THR A 79 14.13 -0.34 4.71
N SER A 80 15.33 -0.52 5.27
CA SER A 80 15.55 -0.73 6.71
C SER A 80 15.64 0.58 7.50
N ALA A 81 15.98 1.69 6.84
CA ALA A 81 16.09 3.02 7.45
C ALA A 81 14.93 3.92 7.03
N PHE A 82 14.61 4.92 7.84
CA PHE A 82 13.56 5.89 7.48
C PHE A 82 13.90 6.60 6.15
N PRO A 83 13.02 6.57 5.13
CA PRO A 83 13.35 6.95 3.75
C PRO A 83 13.32 8.47 3.47
N SER A 84 13.91 9.29 4.33
CA SER A 84 13.81 10.76 4.23
C SER A 84 14.33 11.34 2.90
N ASN A 85 15.47 10.85 2.41
CA ASN A 85 16.04 11.32 1.13
C ASN A 85 15.14 10.94 -0.05
N HIS A 86 14.68 9.68 -0.10
CA HIS A 86 13.78 9.23 -1.15
C HIS A 86 12.49 10.05 -1.16
N VAL A 87 11.89 10.30 0.00
CA VAL A 87 10.69 11.14 0.11
C VAL A 87 10.91 12.54 -0.49
N LYS A 88 12.04 13.19 -0.16
CA LYS A 88 12.38 14.50 -0.73
C LYS A 88 12.51 14.46 -2.25
N ASP A 89 13.19 13.45 -2.79
CA ASP A 89 13.36 13.27 -4.23
C ASP A 89 12.03 13.06 -4.95
N LYS A 90 11.06 12.39 -4.31
CA LYS A 90 9.73 12.13 -4.87
C LYS A 90 8.80 13.32 -4.79
N TRP A 91 8.86 14.10 -3.72
CA TRP A 91 8.18 15.39 -3.66
C TRP A 91 8.63 16.34 -4.79
N ALA A 92 9.92 16.37 -5.12
CA ALA A 92 10.42 17.16 -6.24
C ALA A 92 9.88 16.71 -7.63
N LYS A 93 9.35 15.50 -7.72
CA LYS A 93 8.73 14.92 -8.92
C LYS A 93 7.19 14.96 -8.89
N ASN A 94 6.60 15.70 -7.95
CA ASN A 94 5.15 15.77 -7.74
C ASN A 94 4.49 14.43 -7.35
N LEU A 95 5.24 13.52 -6.71
CA LEU A 95 4.69 12.35 -6.03
C LEU A 95 4.48 12.66 -4.56
N TYR A 96 3.45 12.05 -3.96
CA TYR A 96 3.09 12.26 -2.55
C TYR A 96 3.06 10.92 -1.80
N ILE A 97 3.26 10.98 -0.49
CA ILE A 97 3.15 9.80 0.37
C ILE A 97 1.68 9.40 0.46
N ALA A 98 1.36 8.18 0.00
CA ALA A 98 0.03 7.60 0.14
C ALA A 98 -0.09 6.71 1.39
N SER A 99 0.98 6.00 1.76
CA SER A 99 1.01 5.15 2.96
C SER A 99 2.44 4.90 3.42
N ILE A 100 2.62 4.70 4.73
CA ILE A 100 3.87 4.27 5.35
C ILE A 100 3.49 3.24 6.42
N CYS A 101 4.18 2.12 6.43
CA CYS A 101 4.14 1.16 7.54
C CYS A 101 5.57 0.73 7.89
N TYR A 102 5.76 0.37 9.16
CA TYR A 102 7.02 -0.16 9.65
C TYR A 102 6.77 -1.54 10.25
N GLY A 103 7.60 -2.50 9.85
CA GLY A 103 7.56 -3.87 10.32
C GLY A 103 8.93 -4.49 10.12
N ARG A 104 9.25 -5.53 10.90
CA ARG A 104 10.52 -6.26 10.77
C ARG A 104 10.39 -7.21 9.58
N THR A 105 10.52 -6.74 8.36
CA THR A 105 10.62 -7.67 7.22
C THR A 105 11.91 -8.47 7.40
N VAL A 106 11.79 -9.80 7.43
CA VAL A 106 12.93 -10.72 7.56
C VAL A 106 14.03 -10.36 6.54
N SER A 107 15.27 -10.33 7.03
CA SER A 107 16.49 -9.96 6.28
C SER A 107 16.85 -11.02 5.24
#